data_AF-A0A7R9AQE3-F1
#
_entry.id   AF-A0A7R9AQE3-F1
#
_cell.length_a   1.000
_cell.length_b   1.000
_cell.length_c   1.000
_cell.angle_alpha   90.00
_cell.angle_beta   90.00
_cell.angle_gamma   90.00
#
_symmetry.space_group_name_H-M   'P 1'
#
loop_
_entity.id
_entity.type
_entity.pdbx_description
1 polymer ?
#
loop_
_entity_poly.entity_id
_entity_poly.type
_entity_poly.pdbx_seq_one_letter_code
_entity_poly.pdbx_strand_id
1 'polypeptide(L)'
;MWCLVSQPNSVILEVEVDPKAKGQECLEKVCQCLGISKEADYFGLKFHSTKGEELWLNLRNPIERQVTGLPPHRFAIRVKFWVPPHLLLQDTTR
;
A
#
# COMPACT_ATOMS: atom_id res chain seq x y z
N MET A 1 -2.60 -6.57 -13.35
CA MET A 1 -3.06 -5.18 -13.12
C MET A 1 -1.95 -4.40 -12.46
N TRP A 2 -1.53 -3.28 -13.05
CA TRP A 2 -0.43 -2.48 -12.56
C TRP A 2 -0.84 -1.48 -11.47
N CYS A 3 -0.05 -1.43 -10.40
CA CYS A 3 -0.17 -0.51 -9.28
C CYS A 3 1.14 0.26 -9.11
N LEU A 4 1.09 1.59 -9.15
CA LEU A 4 2.21 2.48 -8.87
C LEU A 4 2.10 2.95 -7.42
N VAL A 5 3.03 2.51 -6.57
CA VAL A 5 3.00 2.75 -5.12
C VAL A 5 4.12 3.70 -4.72
N SER A 6 3.75 4.90 -4.31
CA SER A 6 4.68 5.93 -3.85
C SER A 6 5.11 5.72 -2.40
N GLN A 7 6.43 5.66 -2.21
CA GLN A 7 7.09 5.62 -0.90
C GLN A 7 7.17 7.03 -0.27
N PRO A 8 7.45 7.14 1.04
CA PRO A 8 7.67 8.44 1.71
C PRO A 8 8.86 9.23 1.13
N ASN A 9 9.89 8.55 0.63
CA ASN A 9 11.05 9.16 -0.04
C ASN A 9 10.77 9.53 -1.51
N SER A 10 9.51 9.50 -1.96
CA SER A 10 9.08 9.77 -3.34
C SER A 10 9.54 8.77 -4.40
N VAL A 11 10.17 7.65 -4.01
CA VAL A 11 10.42 6.52 -4.92
C VAL A 11 9.10 5.82 -5.25
N ILE A 12 8.89 5.49 -6.52
CA ILE A 12 7.70 4.77 -6.99
C ILE A 12 8.07 3.30 -7.17
N LEU A 13 7.29 2.41 -6.54
CA LEU A 13 7.34 0.97 -6.76
C LEU A 13 6.25 0.57 -7.76
N GLU A 14 6.64 -0.20 -8.75
CA GLU A 14 5.70 -0.79 -9.70
C GLU A 14 5.39 -2.22 -9.25
N VAL A 15 4.12 -2.49 -8.96
CA VAL A 15 3.68 -3.79 -8.48
C VAL A 15 2.56 -4.29 -9.39
N GLU A 16 2.73 -5.49 -9.92
CA GLU A 16 1.67 -6.18 -10.65
C GLU A 16 0.88 -7.10 -9.70
N VAL A 17 -0.44 -6.94 -9.68
CA VAL A 17 -1.39 -7.77 -8.94
C VAL A 17 -2.43 -8.37 -9.88
N ASP A 18 -3.12 -9.44 -9.44
CA ASP A 18 -4.27 -9.97 -10.19
C ASP A 18 -5.36 -8.89 -10.33
N PRO A 19 -6.09 -8.79 -11.47
CA PRO A 19 -7.20 -7.85 -11.61
C PRO A 19 -8.26 -7.93 -10.50
N LYS A 20 -8.48 -9.12 -9.92
CA LYS A 20 -9.42 -9.37 -8.82
C LYS A 20 -8.77 -9.33 -7.45
N ALA A 21 -7.49 -8.94 -7.37
CA ALA A 21 -6.74 -8.91 -6.12
C ALA A 21 -7.39 -7.98 -5.09
N LYS A 22 -7.30 -8.41 -3.83
CA LYS A 22 -7.66 -7.57 -2.69
C LYS A 22 -6.58 -6.54 -2.40
N GLY A 23 -6.94 -5.48 -1.68
CA GLY A 23 -5.96 -4.48 -1.23
C GLY A 23 -4.83 -5.10 -0.41
N GLN A 24 -5.11 -6.18 0.34
CA GLN A 24 -4.12 -6.93 1.12
C GLN A 24 -3.00 -7.50 0.25
N GLU A 25 -3.32 -8.15 -0.86
CA GLU A 25 -2.32 -8.76 -1.75
C GLU A 25 -1.37 -7.71 -2.36
N CYS A 26 -1.90 -6.52 -2.66
CA CYS A 26 -1.08 -5.39 -3.11
C CYS A 26 -0.13 -4.90 -2.02
N LEU A 27 -0.65 -4.72 -0.79
CA LEU A 27 0.18 -4.30 0.36
C LEU A 27 1.28 -5.32 0.65
N GLU A 28 0.94 -6.62 0.67
CA GLU A 28 1.89 -7.70 0.93
C GLU A 28 3.05 -7.71 -0.08
N LYS A 29 2.75 -7.55 -1.38
CA LYS A 29 3.78 -7.43 -2.42
C LYS A 29 4.66 -6.20 -2.24
N VAL A 30 4.08 -5.03 -1.94
CA VAL A 30 4.84 -3.81 -1.66
C VAL A 30 5.76 -4.02 -0.46
N CYS A 31 5.25 -4.58 0.63
CA CYS A 31 6.02 -4.86 1.84
C CYS A 31 7.13 -5.90 1.59
N GLN A 32 6.89 -6.89 0.72
CA GLN A 32 7.90 -7.85 0.29
C GLN A 32 9.03 -7.17 -0.50
N CYS A 33 8.72 -6.28 -1.44
CA CYS A 33 9.72 -5.52 -2.19
C CYS A 33 10.56 -4.60 -1.28
N LEU A 34 9.95 -4.06 -0.22
CA LEU A 34 10.60 -3.20 0.76
C LEU A 34 11.31 -3.98 1.89
N GLY A 35 11.14 -5.29 1.97
CA GLY A 35 11.71 -6.10 3.06
C GLY A 35 11.07 -5.87 4.43
N ILE A 36 9.84 -5.35 4.51
CA ILE A 36 9.10 -5.03 5.74
C ILE A 36 7.90 -5.98 5.99
N SER A 37 7.88 -7.16 5.34
CA SER A 37 6.74 -8.09 5.38
C SER A 37 6.32 -8.54 6.78
N LYS A 38 7.25 -8.61 7.75
CA LYS A 38 6.93 -9.06 9.12
C LYS A 38 6.22 -7.98 9.94
N GLU A 39 6.28 -6.74 9.51
CA GLU A 39 5.70 -5.57 10.17
C GLU A 39 4.68 -4.85 9.26
N ALA A 40 4.16 -5.56 8.25
CA ALA A 40 3.21 -5.05 7.28
C ALA A 40 1.92 -4.51 7.92
N ASP A 41 1.55 -5.03 9.09
CA ASP A 41 0.37 -4.63 9.85
C ASP A 41 0.42 -3.16 10.30
N TYR A 42 1.60 -2.54 10.37
CA TYR A 42 1.74 -1.12 10.71
C TYR A 42 1.45 -0.20 9.53
N PHE A 43 1.41 -0.74 8.31
CA PHE A 43 1.29 0.01 7.08
C PHE A 43 -0.10 -0.12 6.47
N GLY A 44 -0.39 0.83 5.58
CA GLY A 44 -1.53 0.75 4.69
C GLY A 44 -1.25 1.46 3.38
N LEU A 45 -2.15 1.27 2.43
CA LEU A 45 -2.13 1.97 1.15
C LEU A 45 -3.15 3.09 1.18
N LYS A 46 -2.74 4.29 0.77
CA LYS A 46 -3.63 5.41 0.49
C LYS A 46 -3.81 5.61 -1.01
N PHE A 47 -4.95 6.14 -1.43
CA PHE A 47 -5.23 6.56 -2.80
C PHE A 47 -6.03 7.86 -2.81
N HIS A 48 -6.07 8.53 -3.96
CA HIS A 48 -6.91 9.69 -4.14
C HIS A 48 -8.25 9.25 -4.75
N SER A 49 -9.35 9.64 -4.09
CA SER A 49 -10.71 9.47 -4.59
C SER A 49 -10.94 10.34 -5.84
N THR A 50 -12.03 10.09 -6.57
CA THR A 50 -12.47 10.95 -7.70
C THR A 50 -12.68 12.41 -7.29
N LYS A 51 -12.96 12.65 -6.00
CA LYS A 51 -13.13 13.98 -5.42
C LYS A 51 -11.80 14.62 -4.95
N GLY A 52 -10.66 13.95 -5.15
CA GLY A 52 -9.34 14.41 -4.70
C GLY A 52 -9.04 14.15 -3.23
N GLU A 53 -9.95 13.51 -2.49
CA GLU A 53 -9.75 13.17 -1.07
C GLU A 53 -8.76 12.00 -0.93
N GLU A 54 -7.86 12.09 0.04
CA GLU A 54 -6.93 11.00 0.35
C GLU A 54 -7.61 9.96 1.26
N LEU A 55 -7.79 8.75 0.75
CA LEU A 55 -8.49 7.67 1.43
C LEU A 55 -7.58 6.46 1.65
N TRP A 56 -7.82 5.73 2.74
CA TRP A 56 -7.19 4.42 2.96
C TRP A 56 -7.87 3.35 2.11
N LEU A 57 -7.07 2.54 1.42
CA LEU A 57 -7.53 1.35 0.74
C LEU A 57 -7.98 0.30 1.78
N ASN A 58 -9.17 -0.25 1.58
CA ASN A 58 -9.65 -1.37 2.37
C ASN A 58 -8.95 -2.66 1.88
N LEU A 59 -8.13 -3.23 2.74
CA LEU A 59 -7.33 -4.42 2.43
C LEU A 59 -8.18 -5.68 2.23
N ARG A 60 -9.41 -5.72 2.76
CA ARG A 60 -10.31 -6.89 2.66
C ARG A 60 -11.11 -6.92 1.35
N ASN A 61 -11.26 -5.77 0.72
CA ASN A 61 -12.06 -5.61 -0.49
C ASN A 61 -11.17 -5.68 -1.76
N PRO A 62 -11.73 -6.13 -2.89
CA PRO A 62 -11.07 -6.01 -4.19
C PRO A 62 -10.70 -4.56 -4.51
N ILE A 63 -9.56 -4.35 -5.16
CA ILE A 63 -9.06 -3.01 -5.50
C ILE A 63 -9.98 -2.33 -6.52
N GLU A 64 -10.40 -3.08 -7.55
CA GLU A 64 -11.29 -2.62 -8.62
C GLU A 64 -12.63 -2.05 -8.13
N ARG A 65 -13.10 -2.44 -6.93
CA ARG A 65 -14.36 -1.97 -6.34
C ARG A 65 -14.22 -0.65 -5.57
N GLN A 66 -12.98 -0.22 -5.32
CA GLN A 66 -12.66 0.92 -4.47
C GLN A 66 -12.05 2.06 -5.26
N VAL A 67 -11.29 1.73 -6.29
CA VAL A 67 -10.58 2.69 -7.14
C VAL A 67 -11.24 2.74 -8.49
N THR A 68 -11.64 3.93 -8.90
CA THR A 68 -12.21 4.18 -10.22
C THR A 68 -11.12 4.45 -11.25
N GLY A 69 -11.38 4.12 -12.51
CA GLY A 69 -10.48 4.38 -13.63
C GLY A 69 -9.73 3.15 -14.08
N LEU A 70 -8.97 3.29 -15.17
CA LEU A 70 -8.16 2.21 -15.72
C LEU A 70 -6.77 2.20 -15.07
N PRO A 71 -6.12 1.02 -15.01
CA PRO A 71 -4.73 0.93 -14.57
C PRO A 71 -3.79 1.80 -15.43
N PRO A 72 -2.65 2.23 -14.88
CA PRO A 72 -2.13 1.87 -13.57
C PRO A 72 -2.78 2.64 -12.41
N HIS A 73 -3.16 1.92 -11.35
CA HIS A 73 -3.70 2.56 -10.14
C HIS A 73 -2.58 3.15 -9.30
N ARG A 74 -2.80 4.35 -8.73
CA ARG A 74 -1.80 5.05 -7.93
C ARG A 74 -2.11 4.93 -6.45
N PHE A 75 -1.15 4.42 -5.69
CA PHE A 75 -1.22 4.30 -4.24
C PHE A 75 -0.03 4.98 -3.57
N ALA A 76 -0.13 5.16 -2.26
CA ALA A 76 0.96 5.60 -1.40
C ALA A 76 1.05 4.68 -0.19
N ILE A 77 2.22 4.09 0.07
CA ILE A 77 2.43 3.32 1.30
C ILE A 77 2.70 4.29 2.44
N ARG A 78 1.93 4.17 3.53
CA ARG A 78 2.01 5.05 4.71
C ARG A 78 1.84 4.24 5.98
N VAL A 79 2.43 4.73 7.07
CA VAL A 79 2.18 4.21 8.42
C VAL A 79 0.72 4.49 8.78
N LYS A 80 -0.01 3.44 9.14
CA LYS A 80 -1.42 3.48 9.56
C LYS A 80 -1.56 3.34 11.07
N PHE A 81 -0.73 2.51 11.68
CA PHE A 81 -0.69 2.29 13.12
C PHE A 81 0.69 2.62 13.64
N TRP A 82 0.76 3.62 14.50
CA TRP A 82 2.02 4.02 15.10
C TRP A 82 2.34 3.11 16.29
N VAL A 83 3.58 2.65 16.36
CA VAL A 83 4.11 1.89 17.49
C VAL A 83 5.41 2.54 17.99
N PRO A 84 5.72 2.46 19.30
CA PRO A 84 6.97 2.93 19.83
C PRO A 84 8.20 2.32 19.11
N PRO A 85 9.27 3.10 18.81
CA PRO A 85 10.41 2.63 18.03
C PRO A 85 11.14 1.40 18.60
N HIS A 86 11.09 1.20 19.92
CA HIS A 86 11.72 0.05 20.57
C HIS A 86 10.97 -1.27 20.31
N LEU A 87 9.75 -1.23 19.79
CA LEU A 87 8.98 -2.41 19.37
C LEU A 87 9.24 -2.80 17.91
N LEU A 88 9.87 -1.92 17.13
CA LEU A 88 10.22 -2.21 15.75
C LEU A 88 11.43 -3.15 15.71
N LEU A 89 11.22 -4.31 15.10
CA LEU A 89 12.20 -5.40 14.98
C LEU A 89 13.04 -5.27 13.71
N GLN A 90 12.53 -4.63 12.66
CA GLN A 90 13.28 -4.45 11.41
C GLN A 90 13.83 -3.02 11.31
N ASP A 91 15.13 -2.89 11.02
CA ASP A 91 15.76 -1.56 10.81
C ASP A 91 15.15 -0.82 9.62
N THR A 92 14.67 -1.52 8.60
CA THR A 92 14.00 -0.90 7.44
C THR A 92 12.67 -0.21 7.82
N THR A 93 12.05 -0.62 8.93
CA THR A 93 10.80 -0.04 9.44
C THR A 93 11.04 1.15 10.37
N ARG A 94 12.24 1.26 10.97
CA ARG A 94 12.62 2.31 11.92
C ARG A 94 12.88 3.65 11.23
#